data_AF-D4DJ00-F1
#
_entry.id   AF-D4DJ00-F1
#
_cell.length_a   1.000
_cell.length_b   1.000
_cell.length_c   1.000
_cell.angle_alpha   90.00
_cell.angle_beta   90.00
_cell.angle_gamma   90.00
#
_symmetry.space_group_name_H-M   'P 1'
#
loop_
_entity.id
_entity.type
_entity.pdbx_description
1 polymer ?
#
loop_
_entity_poly.entity_id
_entity_poly.type
_entity_poly.pdbx_seq_one_letter_code
_entity_poly.pdbx_strand_id
1 'polypeptide(L)'
;MDSQTHTSPGVTTRDSGLRLPSTTNPPGPQNPPKQLVWLIFGATGHIGRSVVKSALGHNDLVVAVGRTFEITPESMGRLQQENKNCLGLLCDVRTRETVKAAIDRTIAHWGRIDIVANCSGYGVIGACEDQEEYDIRNQFETNFMDTLNIVQLALPHFRERGAGRYIIFSSTSGALGVPGLGPYCASKYAVEGLIESMLYEVDCFNIKCTLVLPGHIRRDDNDLIPGMPENASNYLTSPLPAFGHFMIKPASEPYSGVTAPAAHARRILQWLGDKPPTSAVKSAELVWQLGHCSYPPLRLLLGTYAVESIRDRLKCVTEEIEDWKHLNFPSADQPPQANPSKTEGDSSMKEADDQLASNDIQVTD
;
A
#
# COMPACT_ATOMS: atom_id res chain seq x y z
N MET A 1 -45.73 -11.97 -45.03
CA MET A 1 -45.58 -10.70 -44.32
C MET A 1 -45.65 -11.01 -42.84
N ASP A 2 -44.77 -10.38 -42.08
CA ASP A 2 -44.65 -10.37 -40.61
C ASP A 2 -43.86 -11.52 -39.96
N SER A 3 -42.53 -11.36 -39.95
CA SER A 3 -41.66 -11.99 -38.96
C SER A 3 -41.56 -11.07 -37.74
N GLN A 4 -42.11 -11.48 -36.61
CA GLN A 4 -41.92 -10.79 -35.33
C GLN A 4 -40.53 -11.12 -34.78
N THR A 5 -39.65 -10.12 -34.73
CA THR A 5 -38.41 -10.17 -33.96
C THR A 5 -38.65 -9.55 -32.60
N HIS A 6 -38.71 -10.40 -31.57
CA HIS A 6 -38.58 -9.96 -30.18
C HIS A 6 -37.19 -9.35 -29.98
N THR A 7 -37.14 -8.05 -29.74
CA THR A 7 -35.92 -7.35 -29.32
C THR A 7 -35.77 -7.50 -27.81
N SER A 8 -34.80 -8.32 -27.40
CA SER A 8 -34.33 -8.35 -26.01
C SER A 8 -33.75 -6.99 -25.63
N PRO A 9 -33.98 -6.48 -24.40
CA PRO A 9 -33.34 -5.24 -23.95
C PRO A 9 -31.82 -5.43 -23.95
N GLY A 10 -31.13 -4.53 -24.64
CA GLY A 10 -29.68 -4.56 -24.75
C GLY A 10 -29.03 -4.66 -23.38
N VAL A 11 -28.18 -5.67 -23.22
CA VAL A 11 -27.19 -5.73 -22.17
C VAL A 11 -26.37 -4.46 -22.30
N THR A 12 -26.59 -3.52 -21.38
CA THR A 12 -25.68 -2.40 -21.18
C THR A 12 -24.34 -3.02 -20.80
N THR A 13 -23.43 -3.03 -21.78
CA THR A 13 -22.02 -3.30 -21.56
C THR A 13 -21.52 -2.29 -20.54
N ARG A 14 -21.52 -2.67 -19.25
CA ARG A 14 -20.78 -1.92 -18.23
C ARG A 14 -19.36 -1.88 -18.72
N ASP A 15 -18.88 -0.68 -19.03
CA ASP A 15 -17.48 -0.39 -19.26
C ASP A 15 -16.75 -0.75 -17.96
N SER A 16 -16.32 -2.00 -17.86
CA SER A 16 -15.65 -2.59 -16.69
C SER A 16 -14.18 -2.19 -16.68
N GLY A 17 -13.94 -0.91 -16.99
CA GLY A 17 -12.64 -0.27 -16.93
C GLY A 17 -12.09 -0.33 -15.52
N LEU A 18 -10.77 -0.41 -15.42
CA LEU A 18 -10.04 -0.36 -14.17
C LEU A 18 -10.28 1.00 -13.49
N ARG A 19 -11.15 1.04 -12.49
CA ARG A 19 -11.61 2.27 -11.84
C ARG A 19 -11.54 2.12 -10.32
N LEU A 20 -11.14 3.18 -9.63
CA LEU A 20 -11.34 3.28 -8.18
C LEU A 20 -12.84 3.33 -7.84
N PRO A 21 -13.24 2.95 -6.60
CA PRO A 21 -14.62 3.06 -6.15
C PRO A 21 -15.16 4.49 -6.26
N SER A 22 -16.43 4.67 -6.63
CA SER A 22 -17.05 6.00 -6.74
C SER A 22 -17.02 6.80 -5.45
N THR A 23 -16.95 6.12 -4.29
CA THR A 23 -16.79 6.74 -2.96
C THR A 23 -15.51 7.56 -2.83
N THR A 24 -14.48 7.30 -3.66
CA THR A 24 -13.24 8.11 -3.65
C THR A 24 -13.34 9.38 -4.50
N ASN A 25 -14.47 9.58 -5.20
CA ASN A 25 -14.63 10.60 -6.24
C ASN A 25 -13.45 10.60 -7.25
N PRO A 26 -13.23 9.49 -7.98
CA PRO A 26 -12.10 9.33 -8.90
C PRO A 26 -12.22 10.23 -10.15
N PRO A 27 -11.15 10.41 -10.93
CA PRO A 27 -11.21 11.20 -12.16
C PRO A 27 -12.26 10.66 -13.13
N GLY A 28 -13.14 11.55 -13.59
CA GLY A 28 -14.30 11.22 -14.42
C GLY A 28 -15.19 12.45 -14.68
N PRO A 29 -16.40 12.28 -15.24
CA PRO A 29 -17.26 13.41 -15.59
C PRO A 29 -17.61 14.32 -14.40
N GLN A 30 -17.75 13.76 -13.19
CA GLN A 30 -18.05 14.50 -11.95
C GLN A 30 -16.81 15.11 -11.29
N ASN A 31 -15.62 14.64 -11.62
CA ASN A 31 -14.34 15.14 -11.14
C ASN A 31 -13.34 15.12 -12.30
N PRO A 32 -13.44 16.06 -13.24
CA PRO A 32 -12.57 16.06 -14.42
C PRO A 32 -11.11 16.23 -13.99
N PRO A 33 -10.19 15.37 -14.46
CA PRO A 33 -8.78 15.45 -14.09
C PRO A 33 -8.21 16.80 -14.57
N LYS A 34 -7.39 17.41 -13.72
CA LYS A 34 -6.65 18.65 -14.02
C LYS A 34 -5.18 18.30 -14.08
N GLN A 35 -4.41 18.97 -14.92
CA GLN A 35 -2.97 18.71 -14.99
C GLN A 35 -2.28 18.94 -13.62
N LEU A 36 -1.67 17.88 -13.08
CA LEU A 36 -0.96 17.89 -11.80
C LEU A 36 0.56 17.76 -12.02
N VAL A 37 1.34 18.25 -11.04
CA VAL A 37 2.80 18.08 -10.98
C VAL A 37 3.15 16.91 -10.05
N TRP A 38 3.70 15.85 -10.63
CA TRP A 38 4.16 14.65 -9.94
C TRP A 38 5.67 14.69 -9.72
N LEU A 39 6.12 14.51 -8.48
CA LEU A 39 7.50 14.20 -8.15
C LEU A 39 7.59 12.71 -7.79
N ILE A 40 8.25 11.92 -8.63
CA ILE A 40 8.27 10.46 -8.52
C ILE A 40 9.68 9.98 -8.17
N PHE A 41 9.89 9.54 -6.93
CA PHE A 41 11.10 8.85 -6.50
C PHE A 41 11.04 7.37 -6.89
N GLY A 42 12.18 6.80 -7.32
CA GLY A 42 12.22 5.44 -7.86
C GLY A 42 11.60 5.33 -9.26
N ALA A 43 11.60 6.42 -10.02
CA ALA A 43 10.92 6.53 -11.33
C ALA A 43 11.44 5.57 -12.40
N THR A 44 12.68 5.11 -12.30
CA THR A 44 13.28 4.16 -13.26
C THR A 44 13.10 2.70 -12.87
N GLY A 45 12.60 2.44 -11.65
CA GLY A 45 12.41 1.10 -11.07
C GLY A 45 11.12 0.40 -11.50
N HIS A 46 10.79 -0.72 -10.83
CA HIS A 46 9.76 -1.68 -11.25
C HIS A 46 8.38 -1.07 -11.50
N ILE A 47 7.82 -0.41 -10.48
CA ILE A 47 6.49 0.20 -10.56
C ILE A 47 6.55 1.69 -10.91
N GLY A 48 7.58 2.40 -10.43
CA GLY A 48 7.74 3.84 -10.69
C GLY A 48 7.76 4.17 -12.17
N ARG A 49 8.32 3.29 -13.00
CA ARG A 49 8.32 3.44 -14.46
C ARG A 49 6.92 3.45 -15.06
N SER A 50 6.06 2.54 -14.61
CA SER A 50 4.67 2.52 -15.08
C SER A 50 3.89 3.72 -14.56
N VAL A 51 4.17 4.21 -13.34
CA VAL A 51 3.55 5.42 -12.79
C VAL A 51 3.91 6.66 -13.60
N VAL A 52 5.20 6.84 -13.96
CA VAL A 52 5.65 7.91 -14.86
C VAL A 52 4.89 7.87 -16.18
N LYS A 53 4.80 6.70 -16.83
CA LYS A 53 4.08 6.55 -18.10
C LYS A 53 2.60 6.90 -17.98
N SER A 54 1.95 6.43 -16.92
CA SER A 54 0.53 6.69 -16.70
C SER A 54 0.29 8.19 -16.50
N ALA A 55 1.06 8.86 -15.64
CA ALA A 55 0.95 10.30 -15.44
C ALA A 55 1.20 11.10 -16.75
N LEU A 56 2.27 10.80 -17.49
CA LEU A 56 2.55 11.45 -18.77
C LEU A 56 1.47 11.16 -19.83
N GLY A 57 0.93 9.94 -19.86
CA GLY A 57 -0.13 9.54 -20.77
C GLY A 57 -1.45 10.28 -20.53
N HIS A 58 -1.69 10.73 -19.30
CA HIS A 58 -2.80 11.59 -18.92
C HIS A 58 -2.46 13.08 -18.93
N ASN A 59 -1.35 13.45 -19.58
CA ASN A 59 -0.89 14.83 -19.77
C ASN A 59 -0.53 15.56 -18.45
N ASP A 60 -0.18 14.84 -17.40
CA ASP A 60 0.39 15.44 -16.19
C ASP A 60 1.86 15.87 -16.40
N LEU A 61 2.34 16.75 -15.53
CA LEU A 61 3.75 17.16 -15.48
C LEU A 61 4.49 16.24 -14.51
N VAL A 62 5.62 15.68 -14.92
CA VAL A 62 6.36 14.68 -14.15
C VAL A 62 7.79 15.13 -13.92
N VAL A 63 8.26 14.96 -12.69
CA VAL A 63 9.68 14.90 -12.37
C VAL A 63 10.01 13.46 -12.02
N ALA A 64 10.72 12.80 -12.93
CA ALA A 64 11.17 11.43 -12.79
C ALA A 64 12.53 11.42 -12.08
N VAL A 65 12.59 10.86 -10.88
CA VAL A 65 13.82 10.77 -10.10
C VAL A 65 14.38 9.36 -10.17
N GLY A 66 15.52 9.22 -10.84
CA GLY A 66 16.32 8.00 -10.89
C GLY A 66 17.28 7.90 -9.71
N ARG A 67 17.72 6.69 -9.41
CA ARG A 67 18.71 6.44 -8.36
C ARG A 67 20.12 6.76 -8.85
N THR A 68 20.88 7.51 -8.06
CA THR A 68 22.31 7.71 -8.29
C THR A 68 23.02 6.35 -8.35
N PHE A 69 24.04 6.23 -9.21
CA PHE A 69 24.86 5.02 -9.44
C PHE A 69 24.23 3.89 -10.26
N GLU A 70 22.90 3.87 -10.45
CA GLU A 70 22.24 2.93 -11.35
C GLU A 70 21.93 3.54 -12.73
N ILE A 71 21.75 4.86 -12.78
CA ILE A 71 21.34 5.60 -13.98
C ILE A 71 22.29 6.77 -14.18
N THR A 72 22.59 7.09 -15.44
CA THR A 72 23.48 8.20 -15.78
C THR A 72 22.73 9.54 -15.89
N PRO A 73 23.41 10.68 -15.63
CA PRO A 73 22.82 12.01 -15.82
C PRO A 73 22.32 12.24 -17.25
N GLU A 74 23.02 11.72 -18.26
CA GLU A 74 22.65 11.85 -19.67
C GLU A 74 21.34 11.12 -19.96
N SER A 75 21.17 9.93 -19.37
CA SER A 75 19.94 9.14 -19.50
C SER A 75 18.73 9.88 -18.93
N MET A 76 18.87 10.47 -17.74
CA MET A 76 17.81 11.29 -17.15
C MET A 76 17.56 12.58 -17.94
N GLY A 77 18.60 13.22 -18.48
CA GLY A 77 18.48 14.45 -19.26
C GLY A 77 17.70 14.27 -20.57
N ARG A 78 17.71 13.08 -21.16
CA ARG A 78 16.95 12.77 -22.39
C ARG A 78 15.45 12.74 -22.18
N LEU A 79 14.98 12.35 -21.00
CA LEU A 79 13.54 12.34 -20.68
C LEU A 79 12.87 13.68 -20.98
N GLN A 80 13.56 14.79 -20.69
CA GLN A 80 13.07 16.13 -20.97
C GLN A 80 13.15 16.53 -22.44
N GLN A 81 14.18 16.06 -23.15
CA GLN A 81 14.32 16.30 -24.60
C GLN A 81 13.20 15.59 -25.38
N GLU A 82 12.81 14.42 -24.90
CA GLU A 82 11.86 13.52 -25.55
C GLU A 82 10.41 13.81 -25.16
N ASN A 83 10.18 14.29 -23.93
CA ASN A 83 8.87 14.74 -23.48
C ASN A 83 9.00 16.03 -22.65
N LYS A 84 8.43 17.12 -23.17
CA LYS A 84 8.47 18.45 -22.52
C LYS A 84 7.78 18.48 -21.15
N ASN A 85 6.87 17.55 -20.88
CA ASN A 85 6.19 17.42 -19.58
C ASN A 85 7.00 16.59 -18.58
N CYS A 86 8.19 16.09 -18.94
CA CYS A 86 9.03 15.27 -18.08
C CYS A 86 10.34 16.00 -17.75
N LEU A 87 10.73 16.03 -16.48
CA LEU A 87 12.06 16.44 -16.03
C LEU A 87 12.74 15.25 -15.37
N GLY A 88 13.90 14.85 -15.89
CA GLY A 88 14.71 13.79 -15.28
C GLY A 88 15.69 14.33 -14.26
N LEU A 89 15.70 13.76 -13.05
CA LEU A 89 16.64 14.08 -11.98
C LEU A 89 17.32 12.81 -11.43
N LEU A 90 18.47 12.98 -10.78
CA LEU A 90 19.11 11.94 -9.98
C LEU A 90 19.08 12.33 -8.51
N CYS A 91 18.84 11.33 -7.66
CA CYS A 91 18.81 11.47 -6.21
C CYS A 91 19.29 10.17 -5.56
N ASP A 92 20.06 10.29 -4.46
CA ASP A 92 20.22 9.19 -3.51
C ASP A 92 19.29 9.47 -2.33
N VAL A 93 18.17 8.77 -2.26
CA VAL A 93 17.13 8.97 -1.24
C VAL A 93 17.63 8.81 0.20
N ARG A 94 18.77 8.12 0.40
CA ARG A 94 19.45 7.98 1.69
C ARG A 94 20.13 9.28 2.12
N THR A 95 20.48 10.13 1.17
CA THR A 95 21.16 11.41 1.41
C THR A 95 20.13 12.54 1.34
N ARG A 96 19.74 13.03 2.52
CA ARG A 96 18.70 14.04 2.72
C ARG A 96 18.88 15.29 1.85
N GLU A 97 20.12 15.76 1.68
CA GLU A 97 20.45 16.95 0.90
C GLU A 97 20.11 16.78 -0.58
N THR A 98 20.28 15.56 -1.12
CA THR A 98 19.94 15.27 -2.52
C THR A 98 18.44 15.18 -2.72
N VAL A 99 17.69 14.68 -1.72
CA VAL A 99 16.22 14.71 -1.72
C VAL A 99 15.72 16.16 -1.71
N LYS A 100 16.32 17.01 -0.87
CA LYS A 100 16.00 18.45 -0.84
C LYS A 100 16.27 19.10 -2.19
N ALA A 101 17.42 18.84 -2.79
CA ALA A 101 17.76 19.37 -4.11
C ALA A 101 16.76 18.94 -5.20
N ALA A 102 16.26 17.70 -5.16
CA ALA A 102 15.24 17.23 -6.09
C ALA A 102 13.90 17.96 -5.92
N ILE A 103 13.48 18.18 -4.67
CA ILE A 103 12.28 18.97 -4.34
C ILE A 103 12.43 20.42 -4.80
N ASP A 104 13.54 21.08 -4.42
CA ASP A 104 13.82 22.47 -4.79
C ASP A 104 13.84 22.65 -6.31
N ARG A 105 14.51 21.73 -7.05
CA ARG A 105 14.54 21.76 -8.52
C ARG A 105 13.17 21.55 -9.15
N THR A 106 12.34 20.71 -8.55
CA THR A 106 10.97 20.50 -9.02
C THR A 106 10.14 21.77 -8.89
N ILE A 107 10.20 22.42 -7.72
CA ILE A 107 9.50 23.68 -7.47
C ILE A 107 10.06 24.80 -8.37
N ALA A 108 11.38 24.88 -8.55
CA ALA A 108 11.98 25.86 -9.45
C ALA A 108 11.54 25.67 -10.91
N HIS A 109 11.32 24.43 -11.34
CA HIS A 109 10.94 24.13 -12.73
C HIS A 109 9.43 24.27 -12.99
N TRP A 110 8.58 23.75 -12.11
CA TRP A 110 7.12 23.71 -12.31
C TRP A 110 6.32 24.65 -11.41
N GLY A 111 6.98 25.37 -10.50
CA GLY A 111 6.37 26.31 -9.55
C GLY A 111 5.65 25.64 -8.36
N ARG A 112 5.43 24.32 -8.39
CA ARG A 112 4.71 23.56 -7.36
C ARG A 112 5.01 22.06 -7.44
N ILE A 113 4.56 21.32 -6.44
CA ILE A 113 4.49 19.85 -6.44
C ILE A 113 3.09 19.44 -5.98
N ASP A 114 2.24 18.86 -6.82
CA ASP A 114 0.89 18.46 -6.38
C ASP A 114 0.92 17.09 -5.69
N ILE A 115 1.72 16.17 -6.24
CA ILE A 115 1.82 14.78 -5.79
C ILE A 115 3.29 14.39 -5.62
N VAL A 116 3.63 13.79 -4.49
CA VAL A 116 4.90 13.08 -4.28
C VAL A 116 4.60 11.59 -4.25
N ALA A 117 5.13 10.85 -5.23
CA ALA A 117 5.06 9.40 -5.25
C ALA A 117 6.42 8.82 -4.90
N ASN A 118 6.47 7.97 -3.86
CA ASN A 118 7.69 7.27 -3.50
C ASN A 118 7.59 5.79 -3.90
N CYS A 119 8.25 5.42 -5.00
CA CYS A 119 8.32 4.05 -5.50
C CYS A 119 9.65 3.37 -5.15
N SER A 120 10.49 4.02 -4.35
CA SER A 120 11.79 3.51 -3.96
C SER A 120 11.65 2.38 -2.93
N GLY A 121 12.59 1.45 -2.99
CA GLY A 121 12.72 0.41 -2.00
C GLY A 121 13.19 -0.92 -2.58
N TYR A 122 13.78 -1.73 -1.71
CA TYR A 122 14.23 -3.07 -2.05
C TYR A 122 14.16 -3.95 -0.80
N GLY A 123 14.20 -5.26 -1.00
CA GLY A 123 14.26 -6.23 0.09
C GLY A 123 15.39 -7.23 -0.10
N VAL A 124 15.84 -7.79 1.03
CA VAL A 124 16.77 -8.92 1.04
C VAL A 124 16.05 -10.14 1.57
N ILE A 125 16.10 -11.22 0.79
CA ILE A 125 15.52 -12.51 1.13
C ILE A 125 16.64 -13.42 1.64
N GLY A 126 16.50 -13.85 2.89
CA GLY A 126 17.41 -14.79 3.56
C GLY A 126 16.87 -15.07 4.96
N ALA A 127 17.31 -16.15 5.59
CA ALA A 127 16.98 -16.36 7.01
C ALA A 127 17.39 -15.13 7.82
N CYS A 128 16.67 -14.83 8.91
CA CYS A 128 16.94 -13.62 9.70
C CYS A 128 18.40 -13.58 10.18
N GLU A 129 18.91 -14.74 10.60
CA GLU A 129 20.30 -14.95 11.03
C GLU A 129 21.33 -14.84 9.89
N ASP A 130 20.92 -15.11 8.64
CA ASP A 130 21.79 -15.06 7.47
C ASP A 130 21.92 -13.66 6.85
N GLN A 131 21.16 -12.67 7.35
CA GLN A 131 21.22 -11.31 6.80
C GLN A 131 22.35 -10.50 7.46
N GLU A 132 23.23 -9.97 6.62
CA GLU A 132 24.35 -9.14 7.05
C GLU A 132 23.89 -7.77 7.58
N GLU A 133 24.58 -7.23 8.58
CA GLU A 133 24.28 -5.91 9.15
C GLU A 133 24.22 -4.81 8.08
N TYR A 134 25.13 -4.87 7.10
CA TYR A 134 25.15 -3.94 5.97
C TYR A 134 23.84 -3.93 5.18
N ASP A 135 23.26 -5.10 4.90
CA ASP A 135 22.02 -5.24 4.17
C ASP A 135 20.82 -4.79 4.99
N ILE A 136 20.82 -5.08 6.30
CA ILE A 136 19.78 -4.66 7.23
C ILE A 136 19.74 -3.13 7.29
N ARG A 137 20.89 -2.49 7.55
CA ARG A 137 20.97 -1.02 7.63
C ARG A 137 20.55 -0.37 6.32
N ASN A 138 21.05 -0.84 5.17
CA ASN A 138 20.68 -0.24 3.89
C ASN A 138 19.20 -0.41 3.54
N GLN A 139 18.54 -1.49 3.98
CA GLN A 139 17.08 -1.64 3.83
C GLN A 139 16.35 -0.57 4.64
N PHE A 140 16.76 -0.27 5.88
CA PHE A 140 16.18 0.83 6.65
C PHE A 140 16.48 2.20 6.03
N GLU A 141 17.71 2.42 5.56
CA GLU A 141 18.08 3.68 4.91
C GLU A 141 17.26 3.93 3.63
N THR A 142 17.06 2.88 2.82
CA THR A 142 16.39 3.01 1.52
C THR A 142 14.88 2.86 1.59
N ASN A 143 14.32 2.12 2.55
CA ASN A 143 12.87 1.93 2.63
C ASN A 143 12.23 2.93 3.60
N PHE A 144 12.87 3.20 4.74
CA PHE A 144 12.30 4.01 5.82
C PHE A 144 12.88 5.43 5.86
N MET A 145 14.21 5.59 5.98
CA MET A 145 14.84 6.92 6.10
C MET A 145 14.62 7.77 4.85
N ASP A 146 14.68 7.14 3.67
CA ASP A 146 14.11 7.63 2.41
C ASP A 146 12.74 8.32 2.63
N THR A 147 11.74 7.56 3.09
CA THR A 147 10.36 8.04 3.15
C THR A 147 10.26 9.19 4.13
N LEU A 148 10.94 9.07 5.27
CA LEU A 148 11.03 10.12 6.27
C LEU A 148 11.64 11.41 5.71
N ASN A 149 12.74 11.31 4.96
CA ASN A 149 13.38 12.46 4.32
C ASN A 149 12.45 13.15 3.33
N ILE A 150 11.84 12.37 2.43
CA ILE A 150 10.90 12.88 1.43
C ILE A 150 9.73 13.59 2.09
N VAL A 151 9.10 12.95 3.08
CA VAL A 151 7.97 13.50 3.82
C VAL A 151 8.38 14.81 4.49
N GLN A 152 9.41 14.79 5.35
CA GLN A 152 9.79 15.97 6.14
C GLN A 152 10.20 17.17 5.27
N LEU A 153 10.80 16.93 4.10
CA LEU A 153 11.24 18.00 3.20
C LEU A 153 10.10 18.54 2.34
N ALA A 154 9.14 17.69 1.92
CA ALA A 154 7.99 18.12 1.13
C ALA A 154 6.85 18.70 1.98
N LEU A 155 6.73 18.29 3.25
CA LEU A 155 5.61 18.64 4.12
C LEU A 155 5.42 20.16 4.29
N PRO A 156 6.48 20.97 4.53
CA PRO A 156 6.32 22.42 4.67
C PRO A 156 5.69 23.06 3.43
N HIS A 157 6.07 22.60 2.23
CA HIS A 157 5.52 23.09 0.97
C HIS A 157 4.04 22.75 0.81
N PHE A 158 3.63 21.53 1.18
CA PHE A 158 2.22 21.13 1.16
C PHE A 158 1.39 21.87 2.20
N ARG A 159 1.95 22.07 3.40
CA ARG A 159 1.31 22.79 4.49
C ARG A 159 1.07 24.25 4.14
N GLU A 160 2.06 24.93 3.57
CA GLU A 160 1.95 26.33 3.16
C GLU A 160 0.93 26.52 2.02
N ARG A 161 0.83 25.55 1.11
CA ARG A 161 -0.19 25.57 0.05
C ARG A 161 -1.59 25.17 0.55
N GLY A 162 -1.70 24.48 1.68
CA GLY A 162 -2.98 23.94 2.18
C GLY A 162 -3.54 22.81 1.31
N ALA A 163 -2.67 22.10 0.58
CA ALA A 163 -3.03 20.94 -0.22
C ALA A 163 -1.77 20.16 -0.60
N GLY A 164 -1.85 18.84 -0.62
CA GLY A 164 -0.79 17.99 -1.15
C GLY A 164 -1.13 16.51 -1.01
N ARG A 165 -0.44 15.69 -1.80
CA ARG A 165 -0.69 14.26 -1.80
C ARG A 165 0.59 13.45 -1.82
N TYR A 166 0.65 12.48 -0.91
CA TYR A 166 1.67 11.45 -0.92
C TYR A 166 1.07 10.14 -1.44
N ILE A 167 1.83 9.45 -2.29
CA ILE A 167 1.55 8.07 -2.68
C ILE A 167 2.81 7.28 -2.38
N ILE A 168 2.79 6.53 -1.28
CA ILE A 168 3.98 5.84 -0.78
C ILE A 168 3.82 4.35 -1.05
N PHE A 169 4.76 3.77 -1.81
CA PHE A 169 4.78 2.33 -2.03
C PHE A 169 5.33 1.59 -0.81
N SER A 170 4.39 1.02 -0.07
CA SER A 170 4.67 0.06 0.99
C SER A 170 4.81 -1.34 0.36
N SER A 171 4.30 -2.37 1.02
CA SER A 171 4.22 -3.75 0.57
C SER A 171 3.17 -4.46 1.40
N THR A 172 2.69 -5.61 0.93
CA THR A 172 2.02 -6.58 1.83
C THR A 172 2.86 -6.86 3.08
N SER A 173 4.19 -6.86 2.95
CA SER A 173 5.14 -6.99 4.07
C SER A 173 5.12 -5.85 5.09
N GLY A 174 4.41 -4.74 4.84
CA GLY A 174 4.14 -3.70 5.84
C GLY A 174 2.95 -4.02 6.75
N ALA A 175 2.15 -5.04 6.41
CA ALA A 175 0.96 -5.45 7.15
C ALA A 175 1.01 -6.93 7.60
N LEU A 176 1.98 -7.71 7.12
CA LEU A 176 2.21 -9.09 7.58
C LEU A 176 3.69 -9.49 7.49
N GLY A 177 4.09 -10.43 8.35
CA GLY A 177 5.43 -11.05 8.31
C GLY A 177 5.54 -12.10 7.22
N VAL A 178 6.64 -12.10 6.47
CA VAL A 178 6.92 -13.08 5.41
C VAL A 178 8.22 -13.82 5.73
N PRO A 179 8.26 -15.17 5.69
CA PRO A 179 9.48 -15.93 5.93
C PRO A 179 10.63 -15.47 5.03
N GLY A 180 11.77 -15.19 5.65
CA GLY A 180 12.98 -14.72 4.96
C GLY A 180 13.04 -13.22 4.66
N LEU A 181 12.01 -12.46 5.03
CA LEU A 181 11.94 -11.01 4.80
C LEU A 181 11.90 -10.22 6.12
N GLY A 182 12.36 -10.78 7.25
CA GLY A 182 12.25 -10.15 8.57
C GLY A 182 12.66 -8.66 8.61
N PRO A 183 13.91 -8.31 8.26
CA PRO A 183 14.35 -6.91 8.19
C PRO A 183 13.57 -6.05 7.19
N TYR A 184 13.21 -6.60 6.03
CA TYR A 184 12.39 -5.91 5.03
C TYR A 184 10.99 -5.58 5.57
N CYS A 185 10.30 -6.57 6.16
CA CYS A 185 9.02 -6.41 6.83
C CYS A 185 9.12 -5.31 7.90
N ALA A 186 10.12 -5.37 8.78
CA ALA A 186 10.32 -4.35 9.81
C ALA A 186 10.44 -2.94 9.21
N SER A 187 11.21 -2.78 8.12
CA SER A 187 11.36 -1.50 7.43
C SER A 187 10.04 -0.99 6.81
N LYS A 188 9.19 -1.86 6.28
CA LYS A 188 7.89 -1.49 5.69
C LYS A 188 6.81 -1.24 6.75
N TYR A 189 6.81 -1.98 7.86
CA TYR A 189 5.99 -1.67 9.03
C TYR A 189 6.34 -0.29 9.61
N ALA A 190 7.63 0.08 9.65
CA ALA A 190 8.04 1.41 10.10
C ALA A 190 7.50 2.52 9.20
N VAL A 191 7.45 2.31 7.87
CA VAL A 191 6.83 3.24 6.91
C VAL A 191 5.32 3.36 7.15
N GLU A 192 4.62 2.24 7.33
CA GLU A 192 3.18 2.23 7.63
C GLU A 192 2.88 3.02 8.92
N GLY A 193 3.61 2.74 10.00
CA GLY A 193 3.45 3.43 11.28
C GLY A 193 3.76 4.93 11.21
N LEU A 194 4.81 5.32 10.48
CA LEU A 194 5.15 6.72 10.24
C LEU A 194 4.02 7.47 9.55
N ILE A 195 3.52 6.91 8.44
CA ILE A 195 2.50 7.58 7.62
C ILE A 195 1.15 7.61 8.34
N GLU A 196 0.76 6.53 9.00
CA GLU A 196 -0.48 6.48 9.77
C GLU A 196 -0.48 7.51 10.90
N SER A 197 0.63 7.63 11.64
CA SER A 197 0.77 8.62 12.71
C SER A 197 0.74 10.05 12.17
N MET A 198 1.52 10.32 11.12
CA MET A 198 1.63 11.65 10.51
C MET A 198 0.27 12.17 10.01
N LEU A 199 -0.58 11.30 9.46
CA LEU A 199 -1.86 11.75 8.89
C LEU A 199 -2.79 12.41 9.90
N TYR A 200 -2.75 12.00 11.17
CA TYR A 200 -3.51 12.68 12.24
C TYR A 200 -3.03 14.12 12.46
N GLU A 201 -1.74 14.40 12.24
CA GLU A 201 -1.15 15.72 12.45
C GLU A 201 -1.44 16.68 11.29
N VAL A 202 -1.55 16.15 10.06
CA VAL A 202 -1.54 16.97 8.84
C VAL A 202 -2.88 17.07 8.12
N ASP A 203 -3.91 16.34 8.59
CA ASP A 203 -5.25 16.35 7.98
C ASP A 203 -5.86 17.76 7.95
N CYS A 204 -5.62 18.58 8.99
CA CYS A 204 -6.10 19.96 9.08
C CYS A 204 -5.51 20.89 7.99
N PHE A 205 -4.43 20.48 7.33
CA PHE A 205 -3.82 21.18 6.20
C PHE A 205 -4.28 20.64 4.84
N ASN A 206 -5.28 19.76 4.81
CA ASN A 206 -5.78 19.10 3.60
C ASN A 206 -4.66 18.36 2.83
N ILE A 207 -3.74 17.74 3.58
CA ILE A 207 -2.68 16.88 3.05
C ILE A 207 -3.17 15.44 3.17
N LYS A 208 -3.10 14.68 2.07
CA LYS A 208 -3.55 13.28 2.02
C LYS A 208 -2.38 12.35 1.71
N CYS A 209 -2.45 11.13 2.19
CA CYS A 209 -1.46 10.09 1.88
C CYS A 209 -2.16 8.75 1.64
N THR A 210 -1.68 8.02 0.63
CA THR A 210 -2.06 6.63 0.40
C THR A 210 -0.82 5.75 0.40
N LEU A 211 -0.85 4.72 1.24
CA LEU A 211 0.07 3.59 1.24
C LEU A 211 -0.43 2.58 0.21
N VAL A 212 0.38 2.35 -0.82
CA VAL A 212 0.10 1.35 -1.86
C VAL A 212 0.77 0.04 -1.45
N LEU A 213 -0.01 -1.03 -1.27
CA LEU A 213 0.44 -2.34 -0.83
C LEU A 213 0.26 -3.33 -1.98
N PRO A 214 1.24 -3.42 -2.89
CA PRO A 214 1.18 -4.37 -3.98
C PRO A 214 1.49 -5.80 -3.52
N GLY A 215 0.90 -6.76 -4.23
CA GLY A 215 1.39 -8.13 -4.28
C GLY A 215 2.64 -8.22 -5.16
N HIS A 216 2.92 -9.42 -5.69
CA HIS A 216 4.06 -9.61 -6.58
C HIS A 216 3.89 -8.83 -7.89
N ILE A 217 4.71 -7.79 -8.07
CA ILE A 217 4.79 -6.97 -9.27
C ILE A 217 6.13 -7.22 -9.96
N ARG A 218 6.09 -7.47 -11.27
CA ARG A 218 7.26 -7.51 -12.14
C ARG A 218 7.51 -6.12 -12.72
N ARG A 219 8.77 -5.78 -13.00
CA ARG A 219 9.12 -4.59 -13.81
C ARG A 219 8.42 -4.63 -15.17
N ASP A 220 7.88 -3.50 -15.58
CA ASP A 220 7.46 -3.27 -16.96
C ASP A 220 8.69 -2.95 -17.82
N ASP A 221 8.99 -3.81 -18.79
CA ASP A 221 10.18 -3.67 -19.64
C ASP A 221 9.99 -2.67 -20.80
N ASN A 222 8.79 -2.09 -20.95
CA ASN A 222 8.54 -1.05 -21.97
C ASN A 222 9.23 0.28 -21.62
N ASP A 223 9.46 1.13 -22.62
CA ASP A 223 10.11 2.44 -22.45
C ASP A 223 9.27 3.42 -21.61
N LEU A 224 9.95 4.28 -20.84
CA LEU A 224 9.38 5.31 -19.95
C LEU A 224 8.47 6.32 -20.67
N ILE A 225 8.63 6.47 -21.98
CA ILE A 225 7.86 7.40 -22.81
C ILE A 225 7.20 6.59 -23.95
N PRO A 226 5.86 6.55 -24.04
CA PRO A 226 5.16 5.83 -25.10
C PRO A 226 5.52 6.35 -26.49
N GLY A 227 5.80 5.43 -27.44
CA GLY A 227 6.11 5.78 -28.84
C GLY A 227 7.59 5.99 -29.16
N MET A 228 8.49 5.61 -28.26
CA MET A 228 9.93 5.66 -28.54
C MET A 228 10.40 4.61 -29.55
N PRO A 229 11.37 4.95 -30.42
CA PRO A 229 12.01 3.98 -31.30
C PRO A 229 12.77 2.93 -30.46
N GLU A 230 12.68 1.65 -30.84
CA GLU A 230 13.29 0.52 -30.11
C GLU A 230 14.78 0.71 -29.77
N ASN A 231 15.50 1.54 -30.52
CA ASN A 231 16.92 1.83 -30.34
C ASN A 231 17.22 2.85 -29.21
N ALA A 232 16.20 3.56 -28.70
CA ALA A 232 16.31 4.45 -27.54
C ALA A 232 16.21 3.71 -26.19
N SER A 233 15.76 2.44 -26.21
CA SER A 233 15.49 1.63 -25.02
C SER A 233 16.72 1.24 -24.18
N ASN A 234 17.95 1.40 -24.72
CA ASN A 234 19.17 0.92 -24.08
C ASN A 234 19.76 1.82 -22.99
N TYR A 235 19.14 2.96 -22.66
CA TYR A 235 19.76 3.95 -21.76
C TYR A 235 19.12 4.05 -20.38
N LEU A 236 17.86 3.61 -20.24
CA LEU A 236 17.14 3.53 -18.97
C LEU A 236 16.94 2.06 -18.54
N THR A 237 17.63 1.12 -19.20
CA THR A 237 17.68 -0.30 -18.84
C THR A 237 18.36 -0.45 -17.49
N SER A 238 17.58 -0.84 -16.48
CA SER A 238 18.16 -1.29 -15.23
C SER A 238 18.78 -2.67 -15.46
N PRO A 239 20.03 -2.91 -15.03
CA PRO A 239 20.68 -4.23 -15.14
C PRO A 239 20.02 -5.27 -14.22
N LEU A 240 19.09 -4.85 -13.36
CA LEU A 240 18.43 -5.71 -12.41
C LEU A 240 17.43 -6.66 -13.11
N PRO A 241 17.31 -7.91 -12.64
CA PRO A 241 16.28 -8.84 -13.10
C PRO A 241 14.86 -8.28 -12.98
N ALA A 242 13.91 -8.93 -13.63
CA ALA A 242 12.50 -8.52 -13.63
C ALA A 242 11.85 -8.41 -12.22
N PHE A 243 12.42 -9.12 -11.23
CA PHE A 243 12.08 -9.03 -9.79
C PHE A 243 13.25 -8.53 -8.93
N GLY A 244 14.25 -7.87 -9.53
CA GLY A 244 15.50 -7.48 -8.89
C GLY A 244 15.42 -6.41 -7.80
N HIS A 245 14.22 -6.01 -7.38
CA HIS A 245 14.02 -5.29 -6.12
C HIS A 245 14.10 -6.23 -4.91
N PHE A 246 14.16 -7.55 -5.10
CA PHE A 246 14.48 -8.52 -4.06
C PHE A 246 15.81 -9.23 -4.35
N MET A 247 16.77 -9.09 -3.44
CA MET A 247 18.06 -9.80 -3.50
C MET A 247 17.97 -11.07 -2.66
N ILE A 248 18.22 -12.23 -3.27
CA ILE A 248 18.20 -13.51 -2.54
C ILE A 248 19.63 -13.86 -2.12
N LYS A 249 19.86 -13.96 -0.80
CA LYS A 249 21.14 -14.38 -0.24
C LYS A 249 21.28 -15.91 -0.23
N PRO A 250 22.52 -16.43 -0.27
CA PRO A 250 22.76 -17.85 0.00
C PRO A 250 22.33 -18.17 1.44
N ALA A 251 21.88 -19.40 1.66
CA ALA A 251 21.52 -19.84 3.01
C ALA A 251 22.74 -20.47 3.69
N SER A 252 22.91 -20.22 5.00
CA SER A 252 23.90 -20.94 5.79
C SER A 252 23.46 -22.39 6.03
N GLU A 253 24.36 -23.23 6.56
CA GLU A 253 24.11 -24.67 6.72
C GLU A 253 22.82 -24.99 7.50
N PRO A 254 22.52 -24.35 8.65
CA PRO A 254 21.26 -24.58 9.38
C PRO A 254 20.00 -24.23 8.57
N TYR A 255 20.10 -23.30 7.63
CA TYR A 255 19.00 -22.86 6.77
C TYR A 255 19.12 -23.35 5.33
N SER A 256 19.92 -24.37 5.04
CA SER A 256 20.17 -24.83 3.66
C SER A 256 19.16 -25.85 3.12
N GLY A 257 18.16 -26.23 3.93
CA GLY A 257 17.13 -27.21 3.57
C GLY A 257 16.13 -26.76 2.49
N VAL A 258 15.25 -27.67 2.06
CA VAL A 258 14.24 -27.39 1.01
C VAL A 258 13.23 -26.32 1.44
N THR A 259 13.00 -26.20 2.75
CA THR A 259 12.13 -25.20 3.38
C THR A 259 12.83 -23.87 3.66
N ALA A 260 14.11 -23.74 3.31
CA ALA A 260 14.86 -22.50 3.45
C ALA A 260 14.14 -21.31 2.81
N PRO A 261 14.10 -20.13 3.46
CA PRO A 261 13.45 -18.97 2.87
C PRO A 261 14.05 -18.59 1.51
N ALA A 262 15.37 -18.66 1.35
CA ALA A 262 16.03 -18.41 0.08
C ALA A 262 15.65 -19.43 -1.02
N ALA A 263 15.53 -20.72 -0.67
CA ALA A 263 15.10 -21.75 -1.61
C ALA A 263 13.61 -21.62 -1.96
N HIS A 264 12.78 -21.24 -0.99
CA HIS A 264 11.36 -20.96 -1.20
C HIS A 264 11.14 -19.78 -2.15
N ALA A 265 11.86 -18.68 -1.94
CA ALA A 265 11.77 -17.51 -2.82
C ALA A 265 12.23 -17.83 -4.25
N ARG A 266 13.31 -18.59 -4.43
CA ARG A 266 13.73 -19.06 -5.76
C ARG A 266 12.63 -19.87 -6.46
N ARG A 267 11.95 -20.76 -5.73
CA ARG A 267 10.81 -21.54 -6.25
C ARG A 267 9.62 -20.64 -6.62
N ILE A 268 9.28 -19.65 -5.78
CA ILE A 268 8.22 -18.68 -6.09
C ILE A 268 8.56 -17.91 -7.36
N LEU A 269 9.79 -17.38 -7.49
CA LEU A 269 10.20 -16.64 -8.69
C LEU A 269 10.15 -17.52 -9.95
N GLN A 270 10.57 -18.78 -9.85
CA GLN A 270 10.48 -19.74 -10.93
C GLN A 270 9.01 -20.05 -11.31
N TRP A 271 8.13 -20.17 -10.32
CA TRP A 271 6.70 -20.43 -10.53
C TRP A 271 5.98 -19.22 -11.15
N LEU A 272 6.28 -18.00 -10.67
CA LEU A 272 5.75 -16.76 -11.23
C LEU A 272 6.13 -16.58 -12.70
N GLY A 273 7.39 -16.92 -13.04
CA GLY A 273 7.90 -16.85 -14.41
C GLY A 273 7.53 -15.54 -15.12
N ASP A 274 6.90 -15.65 -16.29
CA ASP A 274 6.41 -14.52 -17.10
C ASP A 274 4.94 -14.13 -16.82
N LYS A 275 4.27 -14.75 -15.86
CA LYS A 275 2.85 -14.50 -15.56
C LYS A 275 2.72 -13.79 -14.20
N PRO A 276 3.03 -12.48 -14.11
CA PRO A 276 2.87 -11.77 -12.85
C PRO A 276 1.38 -11.69 -12.47
N PRO A 277 1.01 -12.00 -11.22
CA PRO A 277 -0.37 -11.92 -10.78
C PRO A 277 -0.87 -10.47 -10.69
N THR A 278 0.04 -9.50 -10.56
CA THR A 278 -0.29 -8.07 -10.47
C THR A 278 0.38 -7.29 -11.60
N SER A 279 -0.42 -6.65 -12.46
CA SER A 279 0.08 -5.86 -13.59
C SER A 279 0.57 -4.49 -13.12
N ALA A 280 1.83 -4.16 -13.43
CA ALA A 280 2.42 -2.84 -13.13
C ALA A 280 1.68 -1.71 -13.86
N VAL A 281 1.29 -1.92 -15.12
CA VAL A 281 0.55 -0.93 -15.93
C VAL A 281 -0.83 -0.66 -15.34
N LYS A 282 -1.59 -1.70 -14.99
CA LYS A 282 -2.89 -1.54 -14.33
C LYS A 282 -2.74 -0.87 -12.95
N SER A 283 -1.74 -1.29 -12.19
CA SER A 283 -1.43 -0.69 -10.89
C SER A 283 -1.11 0.79 -11.00
N ALA A 284 -0.32 1.18 -12.00
CA ALA A 284 0.03 2.57 -12.27
C ALA A 284 -1.18 3.41 -12.66
N GLU A 285 -2.10 2.88 -13.47
CA GLU A 285 -3.35 3.56 -13.81
C GLU A 285 -4.21 3.82 -12.56
N LEU A 286 -4.33 2.85 -11.65
CA LEU A 286 -5.02 3.07 -10.37
C LEU A 286 -4.31 4.10 -9.49
N VAL A 287 -2.98 4.12 -9.52
CA VAL A 287 -2.17 5.11 -8.79
C VAL A 287 -2.34 6.51 -9.38
N TRP A 288 -2.41 6.64 -10.70
CA TRP A 288 -2.76 7.91 -11.33
C TRP A 288 -4.15 8.38 -10.87
N GLN A 289 -5.15 7.49 -10.87
CA GLN A 289 -6.48 7.81 -10.36
C GLN A 289 -6.45 8.21 -8.88
N LEU A 290 -5.61 7.57 -8.05
CA LEU A 290 -5.41 7.97 -6.64
C LEU A 290 -4.88 9.40 -6.54
N GLY A 291 -4.00 9.80 -7.46
CA GLY A 291 -3.50 11.17 -7.58
C GLY A 291 -4.61 12.21 -7.75
N HIS A 292 -5.61 11.87 -8.56
CA HIS A 292 -6.69 12.78 -8.98
C HIS A 292 -8.00 12.63 -8.19
N CYS A 293 -8.15 11.59 -7.37
CA CYS A 293 -9.37 11.37 -6.60
C CYS A 293 -9.47 12.33 -5.39
N SER A 294 -10.70 12.76 -5.04
CA SER A 294 -10.90 13.69 -3.93
C SER A 294 -10.73 13.04 -2.56
N TYR A 295 -11.14 11.78 -2.40
CA TYR A 295 -11.18 11.07 -1.12
C TYR A 295 -10.36 9.77 -1.20
N PRO A 296 -9.02 9.87 -1.23
CA PRO A 296 -8.17 8.69 -1.29
C PRO A 296 -8.28 7.85 0.00
N PRO A 297 -8.17 6.52 -0.07
CA PRO A 297 -8.01 5.69 1.10
C PRO A 297 -6.59 5.83 1.69
N LEU A 298 -6.43 5.53 2.97
CA LEU A 298 -5.09 5.37 3.57
C LEU A 298 -4.33 4.20 2.94
N ARG A 299 -4.99 3.07 2.66
CA ARG A 299 -4.36 1.87 2.09
C ARG A 299 -5.04 1.45 0.81
N LEU A 300 -4.26 1.20 -0.25
CA LEU A 300 -4.72 0.56 -1.47
C LEU A 300 -3.97 -0.77 -1.66
N LEU A 301 -4.70 -1.88 -1.55
CA LEU A 301 -4.19 -3.22 -1.83
C LEU A 301 -4.27 -3.49 -3.33
N LEU A 302 -3.17 -3.93 -3.94
CA LEU A 302 -3.11 -4.21 -5.38
C LEU A 302 -2.78 -5.67 -5.66
N GLY A 303 -3.73 -6.37 -6.27
CA GLY A 303 -3.63 -7.78 -6.65
C GLY A 303 -4.27 -8.73 -5.64
N THR A 304 -4.75 -9.88 -6.14
CA THR A 304 -5.50 -10.87 -5.35
C THR A 304 -4.72 -11.35 -4.13
N TYR A 305 -3.43 -11.67 -4.31
CA TYR A 305 -2.54 -12.07 -3.21
C TYR A 305 -2.51 -11.04 -2.08
N ALA A 306 -2.41 -9.75 -2.39
CA ALA A 306 -2.36 -8.71 -1.37
C ALA A 306 -3.68 -8.61 -0.59
N VAL A 307 -4.81 -8.70 -1.29
CA VAL A 307 -6.14 -8.65 -0.67
C VAL A 307 -6.36 -9.84 0.25
N GLU A 308 -6.08 -11.05 -0.23
CA GLU A 308 -6.32 -12.29 0.51
C GLU A 308 -5.38 -12.41 1.73
N SER A 309 -4.08 -12.22 1.52
CA SER A 309 -3.09 -12.38 2.60
C SER A 309 -3.29 -11.39 3.76
N ILE A 310 -3.59 -10.12 3.46
CA ILE A 310 -3.85 -9.12 4.49
C ILE A 310 -5.18 -9.40 5.20
N ARG A 311 -6.23 -9.78 4.45
CA ARG A 311 -7.52 -10.15 5.05
C ARG A 311 -7.34 -11.30 6.04
N ASP A 312 -6.61 -12.34 5.66
CA ASP A 312 -6.42 -13.51 6.51
C ASP A 312 -5.52 -13.19 7.71
N ARG A 313 -4.48 -12.37 7.54
CA ARG A 313 -3.69 -11.86 8.67
C ARG A 313 -4.57 -11.12 9.68
N LEU A 314 -5.43 -10.22 9.22
CA LEU A 314 -6.31 -9.44 10.10
C LEU A 314 -7.30 -10.32 10.87
N LYS A 315 -7.82 -11.38 10.24
CA LYS A 315 -8.64 -12.37 10.95
C LYS A 315 -7.85 -13.05 12.06
N CYS A 316 -6.65 -13.55 11.78
CA CYS A 316 -5.82 -14.19 12.81
C CYS A 316 -5.46 -13.24 13.96
N VAL A 317 -5.18 -11.96 13.66
CA VAL A 317 -4.97 -10.94 14.73
C VAL A 317 -6.22 -10.78 15.58
N THR A 318 -7.39 -10.71 14.94
CA THR A 318 -8.66 -10.54 15.65
C THR A 318 -8.94 -11.75 16.54
N GLU A 319 -8.77 -12.96 16.01
CA GLU A 319 -8.92 -14.20 16.77
C GLU A 319 -7.98 -14.25 17.97
N GLU A 320 -6.70 -13.90 17.79
CA GLU A 320 -5.73 -13.82 18.89
C GLU A 320 -6.16 -12.78 19.94
N ILE A 321 -6.61 -11.59 19.55
CA ILE A 321 -7.13 -10.60 20.50
C ILE A 321 -8.32 -11.16 21.27
N GLU A 322 -9.26 -11.82 20.60
CA GLU A 322 -10.46 -12.38 21.23
C GLU A 322 -10.15 -13.51 22.23
N ASP A 323 -9.16 -14.35 21.92
CA ASP A 323 -8.68 -15.40 22.84
C ASP A 323 -8.08 -14.80 24.11
N TRP A 324 -7.29 -13.72 23.98
CA TRP A 324 -6.55 -13.12 25.08
C TRP A 324 -7.27 -11.93 25.75
N LYS A 325 -8.44 -11.49 25.25
CA LYS A 325 -9.14 -10.29 25.76
C LYS A 325 -9.52 -10.37 27.24
N HIS A 326 -9.69 -11.56 27.79
CA HIS A 326 -10.04 -11.79 29.19
C HIS A 326 -8.96 -11.31 30.17
N LEU A 327 -7.73 -11.04 29.68
CA LEU A 327 -6.64 -10.43 30.44
C LEU A 327 -6.71 -8.90 30.52
N ASN A 328 -7.79 -8.27 30.03
CA ASN A 328 -7.98 -6.83 30.17
C ASN A 328 -8.34 -6.45 31.63
N PHE A 329 -7.81 -5.32 32.10
CA PHE A 329 -8.19 -4.74 33.38
C PHE A 329 -9.23 -3.64 33.14
N PRO A 330 -10.41 -3.67 33.80
CA PRO A 330 -11.39 -2.60 33.66
C PRO A 330 -10.77 -1.27 34.11
N SER A 331 -11.06 -0.21 33.36
CA SER A 331 -10.68 1.14 33.76
C SER A 331 -11.31 1.47 35.10
N ALA A 332 -10.56 2.12 36.01
CA ALA A 332 -10.96 2.39 37.39
C ALA A 332 -12.28 3.19 37.54
N ASP A 333 -12.81 3.73 36.45
CA ASP A 333 -14.02 4.54 36.39
C ASP A 333 -15.27 3.81 35.87
N GLN A 334 -15.22 2.49 35.62
CA GLN A 334 -16.45 1.76 35.33
C GLN A 334 -17.18 1.41 36.65
N PRO A 335 -18.40 1.92 36.89
CA PRO A 335 -19.20 1.44 38.01
C PRO A 335 -19.38 -0.08 37.86
N PRO A 336 -19.37 -0.85 38.96
CA PRO A 336 -19.45 -2.30 38.89
C PRO A 336 -20.67 -2.69 38.06
N GLN A 337 -20.45 -3.39 36.95
CA GLN A 337 -21.54 -3.96 36.18
C GLN A 337 -22.33 -4.87 37.12
N ALA A 338 -23.59 -4.49 37.37
CA ALA A 338 -24.50 -5.31 38.15
C ALA A 338 -24.70 -6.64 37.39
N ASN A 339 -24.18 -7.72 37.96
CA ASN A 339 -24.52 -9.08 37.53
C ASN A 339 -26.05 -9.22 37.53
N PRO A 340 -26.70 -9.58 36.41
CA PRO A 340 -28.11 -9.84 36.44
C PRO A 340 -28.36 -11.17 37.17
N SER A 341 -29.25 -11.09 38.16
CA SER A 341 -30.04 -12.17 38.74
C SER A 341 -29.33 -13.28 39.54
N LYS A 342 -29.28 -13.09 40.87
CA LYS A 342 -29.85 -14.07 41.81
C LYS A 342 -30.90 -13.36 42.66
N THR A 343 -32.13 -13.30 42.16
CA THR A 343 -33.31 -12.97 42.97
C THR A 343 -34.55 -13.46 42.24
N GLU A 344 -34.78 -14.77 42.29
CA GLU A 344 -36.15 -15.30 42.26
C GLU A 344 -36.64 -15.31 43.70
N GLY A 345 -37.43 -14.29 44.05
CA GLY A 345 -38.32 -14.33 45.20
C GLY A 345 -39.64 -14.92 44.72
N ASP A 346 -39.91 -16.16 45.13
CA ASP A 346 -41.22 -16.77 45.04
C ASP A 346 -42.13 -16.11 46.09
N SER A 347 -42.99 -15.19 45.66
CA SER A 347 -44.13 -14.73 46.45
C SER A 347 -45.19 -14.05 45.58
N SER A 348 -46.18 -14.81 45.12
CA SER A 348 -47.56 -14.32 45.09
C SER A 348 -48.56 -15.46 44.89
N MET A 349 -49.38 -15.72 45.90
CA MET A 349 -50.83 -15.94 45.74
C MET A 349 -51.52 -15.95 47.12
N LYS A 350 -52.24 -14.86 47.40
CA LYS A 350 -53.37 -14.70 48.33
C LYS A 350 -54.39 -13.93 47.49
N GLU A 351 -55.57 -14.45 47.20
CA GLU A 351 -56.82 -14.55 47.97
C GLU A 351 -57.83 -15.26 47.03
N ALA A 352 -58.94 -15.90 47.37
CA ALA A 352 -59.66 -16.32 48.57
C ALA A 352 -60.76 -17.28 48.05
N ASP A 353 -61.14 -18.33 48.80
CA ASP A 353 -62.53 -18.57 49.25
C ASP A 353 -62.75 -19.99 49.80
N ASP A 354 -63.41 -19.99 50.96
CA ASP A 354 -64.45 -20.90 51.44
C ASP A 354 -64.24 -22.41 51.72
N GLN A 355 -64.58 -22.73 52.98
CA GLN A 355 -65.36 -23.87 53.47
C GLN A 355 -64.70 -25.23 53.79
N LEU A 356 -64.65 -25.46 55.11
CA LEU A 356 -65.20 -26.61 55.84
C LEU A 356 -64.54 -27.99 55.74
N ALA A 357 -64.21 -28.48 56.95
CA ALA A 357 -64.23 -29.89 57.37
C ALA A 357 -63.21 -30.80 56.67
N SER A 358 -62.56 -31.77 57.30
CA SER A 358 -62.50 -32.34 58.64
C SER A 358 -61.57 -33.53 58.46
N ASN A 359 -60.83 -33.92 59.50
CA ASN A 359 -60.36 -35.30 59.73
C ASN A 359 -59.29 -35.80 58.74
N ASP A 360 -58.29 -36.60 59.09
CA ASP A 360 -57.69 -37.09 60.31
C ASP A 360 -56.52 -37.98 59.81
N ILE A 361 -55.64 -38.42 60.72
CA ILE A 361 -54.79 -39.64 60.59
C ILE A 361 -53.37 -39.52 59.99
N GLN A 362 -52.40 -39.57 60.94
CA GLN A 362 -51.18 -40.41 61.05
C GLN A 362 -50.13 -40.41 59.91
N VAL A 363 -48.84 -40.05 60.14
CA VAL A 363 -47.76 -40.79 60.84
C VAL A 363 -47.65 -42.24 60.30
N THR A 364 -46.61 -42.71 59.58
CA THR A 364 -45.18 -42.84 59.92
C THR A 364 -44.43 -43.43 58.71
N ASP A 365 -43.11 -43.21 58.69
CA ASP A 365 -42.00 -43.86 57.93
C ASP A 365 -41.92 -43.71 56.40
#